data_AF-A0A9W6JT91-F1
#
_entry.id   AF-A0A9W6JT91-F1
#
_cell.length_a   1.000
_cell.length_b   1.000
_cell.length_c   1.000
_cell.angle_alpha   90.00
_cell.angle_beta   90.00
_cell.angle_gamma   90.00
#
_symmetry.space_group_name_H-M   'P 1'
#
loop_
_entity.id
_entity.type
_entity.pdbx_description
1 polymer ?
#
loop_
_entity_poly.entity_id
_entity_poly.type
_entity_poly.pdbx_seq_one_letter_code
_entity_poly.pdbx_strand_id
1 'polypeptide(L)'
;MRSLGTIFHLGDESGVLRTSIAITMLIAAFGIGFGLLSGSFSILFDGAYSLIDAGMSLLALAVVRLIHSYTHITSATRRLRERFTFGFWHLEPMALGLNGVLLIGVSAYAFFNAVSLILDGGRPLAFDLAILYAVITLSACTIAAALEMRANRRIRSDFIALDARAWIMSASITLALLLAFCIGAAIEGTAYGWVAPYVDPAVLALVCLIIIPLPVRTVKQALADILLVTPPELKAHVDAVAHDAVRTHGFLSFRAYVAKVGRAQQIELYFIVPADGPARRIGEWDALRDEIGNAIGPDNPDRWLTIIFTADLEWAE
;
A
#
# COMPACT_ATOMS: atom_id res chain seq x y z
N MET A 1 -35.27 1.43 -14.07
CA MET A 1 -34.25 2.08 -14.95
C MET A 1 -33.71 3.41 -14.39
N ARG A 2 -33.56 3.58 -13.06
CA ARG A 2 -33.05 4.83 -12.44
C ARG A 2 -31.73 4.65 -11.65
N SER A 3 -31.05 3.50 -11.73
CA SER A 3 -29.92 3.18 -10.83
C SER A 3 -28.52 3.10 -11.49
N LEU A 4 -28.39 3.33 -12.80
CA LEU A 4 -27.08 3.30 -13.49
C LEU A 4 -26.41 4.69 -13.59
N GLY A 5 -27.19 5.78 -13.59
CA GLY A 5 -26.66 7.15 -13.72
C GLY A 5 -25.92 7.66 -12.47
N THR A 6 -26.16 7.08 -11.29
CA THR A 6 -25.55 7.51 -10.02
C THR A 6 -24.16 6.92 -9.78
N ILE A 7 -23.71 5.98 -10.62
CA ILE A 7 -22.46 5.24 -10.44
C ILE A 7 -21.26 6.01 -11.02
N PHE A 8 -21.48 6.88 -12.01
CA PHE A 8 -20.44 7.55 -12.80
C PHE A 8 -20.49 9.10 -12.68
N HIS A 9 -20.75 9.63 -11.49
CA HIS A 9 -20.64 11.07 -11.25
C HIS A 9 -19.18 11.48 -11.01
N LEU A 10 -18.53 12.06 -12.02
CA LEU A 10 -17.18 12.66 -11.94
C LEU A 10 -17.12 13.97 -11.09
N GLY A 11 -18.17 14.26 -10.31
CA GLY A 11 -18.29 15.45 -9.46
C GLY A 11 -17.95 15.20 -7.99
N ASP A 12 -17.82 13.94 -7.57
CA ASP A 12 -17.55 13.52 -6.20
C ASP A 12 -16.41 12.49 -6.18
N GLU A 13 -15.58 12.51 -5.14
CA GLU A 13 -14.36 11.70 -5.01
C GLU A 13 -14.64 10.20 -5.10
N SER A 14 -15.68 9.74 -4.40
CA SER A 14 -16.13 8.34 -4.42
C SER A 14 -16.60 7.89 -5.81
N GLY A 15 -17.19 8.80 -6.60
CA GLY A 15 -17.64 8.53 -7.97
C GLY A 15 -16.49 8.37 -8.96
N VAL A 16 -15.45 9.20 -8.83
CA VAL A 16 -14.22 9.12 -9.63
C VAL A 16 -13.51 7.80 -9.36
N LEU A 17 -13.27 7.45 -8.08
CA LEU A 17 -12.57 6.22 -7.71
C LEU A 17 -13.33 4.94 -8.13
N ARG A 18 -14.67 4.91 -8.04
CA ARG A 18 -15.47 3.77 -8.53
C ARG A 18 -15.35 3.60 -10.04
N THR A 19 -15.31 4.70 -10.77
CA THR A 19 -15.13 4.69 -12.23
C THR A 19 -13.75 4.14 -12.58
N SER A 20 -12.71 4.56 -11.87
CA SER A 20 -11.34 4.06 -12.00
C SER A 20 -11.26 2.54 -11.79
N ILE A 21 -11.86 2.03 -10.71
CA ILE A 21 -11.93 0.58 -10.42
C ILE A 21 -12.66 -0.19 -11.54
N ALA A 22 -13.76 0.35 -12.05
CA ALA A 22 -14.52 -0.30 -13.12
C ALA A 22 -13.72 -0.36 -14.44
N ILE A 23 -13.02 0.73 -14.80
CA ILE A 23 -12.13 0.77 -15.96
C ILE A 23 -10.99 -0.23 -15.79
N THR A 24 -10.37 -0.29 -14.61
CA THR A 24 -9.30 -1.23 -14.30
C THR A 24 -9.74 -2.68 -14.45
N MET A 25 -10.92 -3.05 -13.94
CA MET A 25 -11.47 -4.40 -14.11
C MET A 25 -11.75 -4.74 -15.58
N LEU A 26 -12.25 -3.78 -16.36
CA LEU A 26 -12.46 -3.98 -17.80
C LEU A 26 -11.13 -4.18 -18.53
N ILE A 27 -10.13 -3.35 -18.26
CA ILE A 27 -8.78 -3.48 -18.84
C ILE A 27 -8.17 -4.82 -18.47
N ALA A 28 -8.27 -5.25 -17.21
CA ALA A 28 -7.77 -6.55 -16.76
C ALA A 28 -8.41 -7.73 -17.52
N ALA A 29 -9.74 -7.71 -17.67
CA ALA A 29 -10.47 -8.73 -18.43
C ALA A 29 -10.09 -8.72 -19.93
N PHE A 30 -9.96 -7.54 -20.52
CA PHE A 30 -9.48 -7.37 -21.90
C PHE A 30 -8.05 -7.88 -22.06
N GLY A 31 -7.15 -7.57 -21.13
CA GLY A 31 -5.76 -8.03 -21.13
C GLY A 31 -5.64 -9.54 -21.07
N ILE A 32 -6.40 -10.20 -20.18
CA ILE A 32 -6.42 -11.66 -20.12
C ILE A 32 -6.94 -12.26 -21.45
N GLY A 33 -8.04 -11.71 -21.99
CA GLY A 33 -8.61 -12.17 -23.25
C GLY A 33 -7.67 -12.01 -24.44
N PHE A 34 -7.14 -10.80 -24.66
CA PHE A 34 -6.22 -10.51 -25.76
C PHE A 34 -4.86 -11.19 -25.60
N GLY A 35 -4.35 -11.35 -24.38
CA GLY A 35 -3.11 -12.09 -24.12
C GLY A 35 -3.21 -13.55 -24.55
N LEU A 36 -4.34 -14.21 -24.23
CA LEU A 36 -4.60 -15.58 -24.68
C LEU A 36 -4.79 -15.68 -26.20
N LEU A 37 -5.53 -14.75 -26.81
CA LEU A 37 -5.78 -14.76 -28.26
C LEU A 37 -4.55 -14.41 -29.09
N SER A 38 -3.75 -13.44 -28.65
CA SER A 38 -2.53 -13.00 -29.35
C SER A 38 -1.33 -13.92 -29.11
N GLY A 39 -1.37 -14.72 -28.05
CA GLY A 39 -0.24 -15.48 -27.57
C GLY A 39 0.79 -14.65 -26.77
N SER A 40 0.47 -13.42 -26.41
CA SER A 40 1.33 -12.55 -25.60
C SER A 40 1.23 -12.89 -24.11
N PHE A 41 2.34 -13.33 -23.54
CA PHE A 41 2.46 -13.51 -22.10
C PHE A 41 2.60 -12.18 -21.36
N SER A 42 3.19 -11.16 -21.98
CA SER A 42 3.30 -9.84 -21.35
C SER A 42 1.93 -9.15 -21.19
N ILE A 43 1.04 -9.27 -22.18
CA ILE A 43 -0.34 -8.77 -22.09
C ILE A 43 -1.16 -9.58 -21.07
N LEU A 44 -1.01 -10.92 -21.08
CA LEU A 44 -1.67 -11.78 -20.11
C LEU A 44 -1.23 -11.44 -18.67
N PHE A 45 0.07 -11.20 -18.47
CA PHE A 45 0.63 -10.78 -17.19
C PHE A 45 0.08 -9.42 -16.76
N ASP A 46 0.05 -8.41 -17.64
CA ASP A 46 -0.51 -7.09 -17.36
C ASP A 46 -1.97 -7.17 -16.87
N GLY A 47 -2.79 -8.00 -17.53
CA GLY A 47 -4.17 -8.25 -17.12
C GLY A 47 -4.29 -8.97 -15.77
N ALA A 48 -3.49 -10.02 -15.54
CA ALA A 48 -3.49 -10.77 -14.29
C ALA A 48 -2.98 -9.93 -13.10
N TYR A 49 -1.91 -9.16 -13.33
CA TYR A 49 -1.34 -8.24 -12.34
C TYR A 49 -2.36 -7.19 -11.92
N SER A 50 -3.01 -6.55 -12.89
CA SER A 50 -4.05 -5.55 -12.65
C SER A 50 -5.25 -6.13 -11.89
N LEU A 51 -5.65 -7.37 -12.17
CA LEU A 51 -6.75 -8.04 -11.46
C LEU A 51 -6.42 -8.30 -9.99
N ILE A 52 -5.20 -8.78 -9.71
CA ILE A 52 -4.74 -9.04 -8.34
C ILE A 52 -4.65 -7.73 -7.57
N ASP A 53 -4.04 -6.70 -8.14
CA ASP A 53 -3.88 -5.41 -7.50
C ASP A 53 -5.25 -4.74 -7.22
N ALA A 54 -6.20 -4.82 -8.15
CA ALA A 54 -7.56 -4.36 -7.95
C ALA A 54 -8.28 -5.12 -6.83
N GLY A 55 -8.16 -6.46 -6.79
CA GLY A 55 -8.72 -7.29 -5.73
C GLY A 55 -8.15 -6.96 -4.35
N MET A 56 -6.84 -6.72 -4.28
CA MET A 56 -6.17 -6.35 -3.03
C MET A 56 -6.49 -4.93 -2.58
N SER A 57 -6.67 -4.00 -3.52
CA SER A 57 -7.16 -2.65 -3.23
C SER A 57 -8.57 -2.67 -2.62
N LEU A 58 -9.45 -3.55 -3.10
CA LEU A 58 -10.77 -3.77 -2.50
C LEU A 58 -10.67 -4.35 -1.08
N LEU A 59 -9.77 -5.30 -0.86
CA LEU A 59 -9.52 -5.87 0.47
C LEU A 59 -8.97 -4.83 1.44
N ALA A 60 -7.98 -4.03 1.02
CA ALA A 60 -7.43 -2.94 1.81
C ALA A 60 -8.50 -1.91 2.19
N LEU A 61 -9.37 -1.55 1.25
CA LEU A 61 -10.49 -0.66 1.51
C LEU A 61 -11.50 -1.27 2.50
N ALA A 62 -11.77 -2.57 2.41
CA ALA A 62 -12.62 -3.26 3.37
C ALA A 62 -12.02 -3.24 4.79
N VAL A 63 -10.70 -3.44 4.91
CA VAL A 63 -9.98 -3.33 6.19
C VAL A 63 -10.06 -1.92 6.76
N VAL A 64 -9.81 -0.88 5.95
CA VAL A 64 -9.92 0.51 6.40
C VAL A 64 -11.34 0.85 6.85
N ARG A 65 -12.37 0.40 6.11
CA ARG A 65 -13.78 0.57 6.51
C ARG A 65 -14.10 -0.16 7.81
N LEU A 66 -13.49 -1.32 8.06
CA LEU A 66 -13.65 -2.04 9.32
C LEU A 66 -13.04 -1.26 10.49
N ILE A 67 -11.82 -0.73 10.32
CA ILE A 67 -11.14 0.11 11.31
C ILE A 67 -11.95 1.38 11.61
N HIS A 68 -12.46 2.06 10.57
CA HIS A 68 -13.25 3.27 10.73
C HIS A 68 -14.64 2.99 11.35
N SER A 69 -15.30 1.91 10.96
CA SER A 69 -16.60 1.52 11.54
C SER A 69 -16.47 1.04 12.99
N TYR A 70 -15.29 0.55 13.41
CA TYR A 70 -14.98 0.31 14.82
C TYR A 70 -14.98 1.59 15.67
N THR A 71 -14.55 2.70 15.07
CA THR A 71 -14.46 4.01 15.71
C THR A 71 -15.84 4.67 15.88
N HIS A 72 -16.81 4.36 15.03
CA HIS A 72 -18.19 4.88 15.13
C HIS A 72 -19.16 3.90 15.84
N ILE A 73 -19.89 4.42 16.83
CA ILE A 73 -20.71 3.65 17.76
C ILE A 73 -21.90 2.98 17.05
N THR A 74 -21.80 1.68 16.76
CA THR A 74 -22.95 0.82 16.38
C THR A 74 -23.05 -0.40 17.30
N SER A 75 -24.25 -0.97 17.42
CA SER A 75 -24.56 -2.08 18.35
C SER A 75 -23.83 -3.39 18.01
N ALA A 76 -23.54 -3.65 16.73
CA ALA A 76 -22.72 -4.77 16.28
C ALA A 76 -21.24 -4.64 16.71
N THR A 77 -20.72 -3.41 16.78
CA THR A 77 -19.34 -3.07 17.17
C THR A 77 -19.05 -3.37 18.64
N ARG A 78 -20.08 -3.45 19.50
CA ARG A 78 -19.90 -3.72 20.94
C ARG A 78 -19.33 -5.12 21.20
N ARG A 79 -19.86 -6.16 20.53
CA ARG A 79 -19.36 -7.54 20.68
C ARG A 79 -17.96 -7.75 20.09
N LEU A 80 -17.61 -7.04 19.01
CA LEU A 80 -16.24 -7.08 18.47
C LEU A 80 -15.26 -6.34 19.37
N ARG A 81 -15.64 -5.20 19.95
CA ARG A 81 -14.83 -4.42 20.90
C ARG A 81 -14.56 -5.15 22.22
N GLU A 82 -15.50 -5.98 22.68
CA GLU A 82 -15.29 -6.86 23.84
C GLU A 82 -14.26 -7.97 23.57
N ARG A 83 -14.04 -8.35 22.31
CA ARG A 83 -13.07 -9.40 21.92
C ARG A 83 -11.75 -8.85 21.39
N PHE A 84 -11.73 -7.65 20.82
CA PHE A 84 -10.57 -6.99 20.23
C PHE A 84 -10.36 -5.62 20.88
N THR A 85 -9.91 -5.61 22.13
CA THR A 85 -9.72 -4.41 22.96
C THR A 85 -8.66 -3.44 22.43
N PHE A 86 -7.66 -3.93 21.70
CA PHE A 86 -6.62 -3.11 21.05
C PHE A 86 -7.00 -2.59 19.65
N GLY A 87 -8.24 -2.85 19.19
CA GLY A 87 -8.70 -2.47 17.85
C GLY A 87 -8.17 -3.37 16.73
N PHE A 88 -8.25 -2.88 15.49
CA PHE A 88 -7.95 -3.66 14.27
C PHE A 88 -6.75 -3.12 13.47
N TRP A 89 -5.92 -2.27 14.09
CA TRP A 89 -4.79 -1.61 13.42
C TRP A 89 -3.79 -2.58 12.78
N HIS A 90 -3.64 -3.78 13.37
CA HIS A 90 -2.77 -4.84 12.85
C HIS A 90 -3.24 -5.42 11.50
N LEU A 91 -4.52 -5.26 11.12
CA LEU A 91 -5.01 -5.76 9.83
C LEU A 91 -4.48 -4.95 8.64
N GLU A 92 -4.15 -3.67 8.86
CA GLU A 92 -3.61 -2.78 7.83
C GLU A 92 -2.25 -3.28 7.29
N PRO A 93 -1.20 -3.50 8.11
CA PRO A 93 0.05 -4.04 7.63
C PRO A 93 -0.09 -5.47 7.10
N MET A 94 -0.98 -6.30 7.66
CA MET A 94 -1.23 -7.65 7.13
C MET A 94 -1.78 -7.62 5.70
N ALA A 95 -2.76 -6.75 5.41
CA ALA A 95 -3.31 -6.60 4.06
C ALA A 95 -2.27 -6.08 3.07
N LEU A 96 -1.48 -5.07 3.46
CA LEU A 96 -0.40 -4.52 2.63
C LEU A 96 0.70 -5.54 2.38
N GLY A 97 1.10 -6.30 3.40
CA GLY A 97 2.08 -7.39 3.29
C GLY A 97 1.60 -8.49 2.35
N LEU A 98 0.33 -8.91 2.49
CA LEU A 98 -0.27 -9.90 1.59
C LEU A 98 -0.28 -9.42 0.13
N ASN A 99 -0.65 -8.16 -0.11
CA ASN A 99 -0.65 -7.59 -1.46
C ASN A 99 0.75 -7.65 -2.06
N GLY A 100 1.74 -7.13 -1.32
CA GLY A 100 3.12 -7.13 -1.79
C GLY A 100 3.66 -8.53 -2.07
N VAL A 101 3.38 -9.51 -1.21
CA VAL A 101 3.80 -10.91 -1.43
C VAL A 101 3.15 -11.51 -2.67
N LEU A 102 1.86 -11.28 -2.90
CA LEU A 102 1.15 -11.78 -4.08
C LEU A 102 1.72 -11.16 -5.36
N LEU A 103 1.94 -9.85 -5.40
CA LEU A 103 2.49 -9.15 -6.56
C LEU A 103 3.93 -9.61 -6.86
N ILE A 104 4.76 -9.79 -5.83
CA ILE A 104 6.11 -10.37 -5.99
C ILE A 104 6.01 -11.80 -6.53
N GLY A 105 5.13 -12.62 -5.97
CA GLY A 105 4.96 -14.02 -6.37
C GLY A 105 4.55 -14.17 -7.83
N VAL A 106 3.54 -13.41 -8.27
CA VAL A 106 3.06 -13.42 -9.67
C VAL A 106 4.12 -12.87 -10.61
N SER A 107 4.82 -11.80 -10.23
CA SER A 107 5.90 -11.23 -11.05
C SER A 107 7.11 -12.16 -11.15
N ALA A 108 7.48 -12.85 -10.07
CA ALA A 108 8.54 -13.84 -10.07
C ALA A 108 8.16 -15.03 -10.95
N TYR A 109 6.94 -15.55 -10.83
CA TYR A 109 6.44 -16.63 -11.68
C TYR A 109 6.47 -16.24 -13.17
N ALA A 110 5.99 -15.04 -13.51
CA ALA A 110 6.01 -14.53 -14.88
C ALA A 110 7.44 -14.32 -15.39
N PHE A 111 8.36 -13.84 -14.56
CA PHE A 111 9.78 -13.73 -14.90
C PHE A 111 10.40 -15.10 -15.21
N PHE A 112 10.19 -16.10 -14.36
CA PHE A 112 10.65 -17.46 -14.62
C PHE A 112 10.10 -18.00 -15.93
N ASN A 113 8.80 -17.79 -16.18
CA ASN A 113 8.16 -18.20 -17.43
C ASN A 113 8.77 -17.50 -18.65
N ALA A 114 9.00 -16.19 -18.57
CA ALA A 114 9.65 -15.41 -19.60
C ALA A 114 11.06 -15.90 -19.92
N VAL A 115 11.87 -16.19 -18.89
CA VAL A 115 13.22 -16.75 -19.07
C VAL A 115 13.14 -18.14 -19.71
N SER A 116 12.22 -19.01 -19.28
CA SER A 116 12.03 -20.32 -19.90
C SER A 116 11.64 -20.21 -21.38
N LEU A 117 10.71 -19.32 -21.72
CA LEU A 117 10.31 -19.05 -23.11
C LEU A 117 11.48 -18.58 -23.96
N ILE A 118 12.37 -17.73 -23.43
CA ILE A 118 13.59 -17.30 -24.14
C ILE A 118 14.52 -18.50 -24.39
N LEU A 119 14.68 -19.38 -23.40
CA LEU A 119 15.55 -20.57 -23.52
C LEU A 119 14.97 -21.64 -24.46
N ASP A 120 13.65 -21.75 -24.54
CA ASP A 120 12.93 -22.72 -25.39
C ASP A 120 12.79 -22.27 -26.86
N GLY A 121 13.42 -21.16 -27.25
CA GLY A 121 13.44 -20.66 -28.63
C GLY A 121 12.41 -19.58 -28.96
N GLY A 122 11.80 -18.97 -27.95
CA GLY A 122 10.78 -17.94 -28.09
C GLY A 122 9.40 -18.51 -28.43
N ARG A 123 8.44 -17.63 -28.73
CA ARG A 123 7.06 -18.01 -29.08
C ARG A 123 6.52 -17.16 -30.22
N PRO A 124 5.76 -17.73 -31.17
CA PRO A 124 5.03 -16.91 -32.13
C PRO A 124 4.03 -15.99 -31.42
N LEU A 125 4.04 -14.74 -31.81
CA LEU A 125 3.18 -13.68 -31.29
C LEU A 125 2.38 -13.09 -32.44
N ALA A 126 1.07 -12.98 -32.30
CA ALA A 126 0.24 -12.25 -33.24
C ALA A 126 0.37 -10.73 -32.96
N PHE A 127 1.37 -10.10 -33.57
CA PHE A 127 1.68 -8.69 -33.35
C PHE A 127 0.49 -7.76 -33.64
N ASP A 128 -0.32 -8.05 -34.66
CA ASP A 128 -1.50 -7.25 -35.00
C ASP A 128 -2.50 -7.15 -33.83
N LEU A 129 -2.78 -8.28 -33.17
CA LEU A 129 -3.68 -8.34 -32.02
C LEU A 129 -3.04 -7.69 -30.78
N ALA A 130 -1.73 -7.88 -30.58
CA ALA A 130 -1.00 -7.30 -29.46
C ALA A 130 -0.92 -5.77 -29.56
N ILE A 131 -0.66 -5.24 -30.75
CA ILE A 131 -0.64 -3.79 -31.04
C ILE A 131 -2.05 -3.21 -30.87
N LEU A 132 -3.09 -3.87 -31.41
CA LEU A 132 -4.47 -3.43 -31.24
C LEU A 132 -4.85 -3.30 -29.76
N TYR A 133 -4.54 -4.32 -28.96
CA TYR A 133 -4.73 -4.27 -27.50
C TYR A 133 -3.97 -3.11 -26.88
N ALA A 134 -2.67 -2.99 -27.16
CA ALA A 134 -1.82 -1.98 -26.55
C ALA A 134 -2.29 -0.55 -26.89
N VAL A 135 -2.78 -0.30 -28.10
CA VAL A 135 -3.39 0.98 -28.49
C VAL A 135 -4.67 1.27 -27.71
N ILE A 136 -5.56 0.29 -27.58
CA ILE A 136 -6.81 0.43 -26.84
C ILE A 136 -6.52 0.73 -25.36
N THR A 137 -5.65 -0.07 -24.75
CA THR A 137 -5.28 0.08 -23.33
C THR A 137 -4.55 1.39 -23.07
N LEU A 138 -3.59 1.77 -23.92
CA LEU A 138 -2.89 3.06 -23.80
C LEU A 138 -3.86 4.23 -23.89
N SER A 139 -4.81 4.17 -24.82
CA SER A 139 -5.86 5.19 -24.97
C SER A 139 -6.72 5.26 -23.72
N ALA A 140 -7.16 4.12 -23.19
CA ALA A 140 -7.97 4.03 -21.97
C ALA A 140 -7.22 4.61 -20.75
N CYS A 141 -5.98 4.21 -20.52
CA CYS A 141 -5.14 4.71 -19.42
C CYS A 141 -4.90 6.21 -19.52
N THR A 142 -4.62 6.72 -20.73
CA THR A 142 -4.38 8.16 -20.96
C THR A 142 -5.65 8.98 -20.74
N ILE A 143 -6.80 8.47 -21.20
CA ILE A 143 -8.11 9.11 -20.97
C ILE A 143 -8.43 9.13 -19.47
N ALA A 144 -8.26 8.01 -18.77
CA ALA A 144 -8.48 7.91 -17.32
C ALA A 144 -7.60 8.91 -16.56
N ALA A 145 -6.28 8.94 -16.83
CA ALA A 145 -5.35 9.90 -16.25
C ALA A 145 -5.79 11.36 -16.50
N ALA A 146 -6.19 11.68 -17.72
CA ALA A 146 -6.62 13.03 -18.08
C ALA A 146 -7.94 13.43 -17.38
N LEU A 147 -8.89 12.50 -17.26
CA LEU A 147 -10.16 12.73 -16.54
C LEU A 147 -9.91 12.95 -15.05
N GLU A 148 -9.07 12.12 -14.42
CA GLU A 148 -8.74 12.25 -13.00
C GLU A 148 -7.92 13.50 -12.70
N MET A 149 -6.93 13.84 -13.53
CA MET A 149 -6.20 15.11 -13.41
C MET A 149 -7.15 16.32 -13.50
N ARG A 150 -8.15 16.27 -14.40
CA ARG A 150 -9.15 17.34 -14.52
C ARG A 150 -10.09 17.38 -13.31
N ALA A 151 -10.55 16.24 -12.83
CA ALA A 151 -11.39 16.13 -11.64
C ALA A 151 -10.64 16.62 -10.40
N ASN A 152 -9.38 16.23 -10.25
CA ASN A 152 -8.54 16.59 -9.11
C ASN A 152 -8.26 18.11 -9.04
N ARG A 153 -8.18 18.81 -10.17
CA ARG A 153 -8.08 20.29 -10.15
C ARG A 153 -9.26 20.97 -9.46
N ARG A 154 -10.45 20.33 -9.48
CA ARG A 154 -11.67 20.84 -8.83
C ARG A 154 -11.81 20.32 -7.40
N ILE A 155 -11.58 19.02 -7.19
CA ILE A 155 -11.82 18.34 -5.90
C ILE A 155 -10.65 18.56 -4.93
N ARG A 156 -9.41 18.64 -5.44
CA ARG A 156 -8.16 18.73 -4.66
C ARG A 156 -8.02 17.60 -3.63
N SER A 157 -8.18 16.36 -4.09
CA SER A 157 -7.98 15.16 -3.27
C SER A 157 -6.63 14.50 -3.56
N ASP A 158 -5.92 14.16 -2.49
CA ASP A 158 -4.66 13.42 -2.57
C ASP A 158 -4.87 11.99 -3.09
N PHE A 159 -6.03 11.38 -2.85
CA PHE A 159 -6.35 10.06 -3.38
C PHE A 159 -6.52 10.07 -4.90
N ILE A 160 -7.23 11.08 -5.44
CA ILE A 160 -7.35 11.24 -6.90
C ILE A 160 -6.00 11.61 -7.52
N ALA A 161 -5.14 12.36 -6.81
CA ALA A 161 -3.80 12.65 -7.26
C ALA A 161 -2.93 11.39 -7.38
N LEU A 162 -3.06 10.48 -6.42
CA LEU A 162 -2.34 9.20 -6.41
C LEU A 162 -2.85 8.27 -7.51
N ASP A 163 -4.16 8.16 -7.68
CA ASP A 163 -4.78 7.31 -8.73
C ASP A 163 -4.41 7.80 -10.14
N ALA A 164 -4.43 9.12 -10.36
CA ALA A 164 -4.02 9.70 -11.64
C ALA A 164 -2.54 9.41 -11.96
N ARG A 165 -1.68 9.42 -10.94
CA ARG A 165 -0.26 9.04 -11.11
C ARG A 165 -0.12 7.55 -11.45
N ALA A 166 -0.94 6.68 -10.85
CA ALA A 166 -0.97 5.27 -11.19
C ALA A 166 -1.37 5.07 -12.67
N TRP A 167 -2.40 5.77 -13.15
CA TRP A 167 -2.78 5.72 -14.57
C TRP A 167 -1.69 6.20 -15.53
N ILE A 168 -0.93 7.23 -15.16
CA ILE A 168 0.22 7.71 -15.96
C ILE A 168 1.33 6.66 -16.00
N MET A 169 1.60 6.00 -14.88
CA MET A 169 2.57 4.90 -14.82
C MET A 169 2.13 3.74 -15.71
N SER A 170 0.87 3.31 -15.61
CA SER A 170 0.30 2.25 -16.45
C SER A 170 0.35 2.63 -17.94
N ALA A 171 -0.04 3.85 -18.30
CA ALA A 171 0.08 4.34 -19.67
C ALA A 171 1.53 4.31 -20.18
N SER A 172 2.50 4.65 -19.33
CA SER A 172 3.92 4.63 -19.70
C SER A 172 4.42 3.19 -19.96
N ILE A 173 4.01 2.23 -19.13
CA ILE A 173 4.33 0.80 -19.32
C ILE A 173 3.67 0.28 -20.61
N THR A 174 2.39 0.57 -20.83
CA THR A 174 1.67 0.17 -22.05
C THR A 174 2.29 0.79 -23.30
N LEU A 175 2.75 2.04 -23.23
CA LEU A 175 3.46 2.69 -24.34
C LEU A 175 4.78 1.98 -24.65
N ALA A 176 5.55 1.58 -23.63
CA ALA A 176 6.77 0.81 -23.83
C ALA A 176 6.49 -0.55 -24.49
N LEU A 177 5.43 -1.25 -24.05
CA LEU A 177 4.95 -2.49 -24.69
C LEU A 177 4.55 -2.26 -26.16
N LEU A 178 3.76 -1.22 -26.43
CA LEU A 178 3.34 -0.86 -27.79
C LEU A 178 4.56 -0.62 -28.70
N LEU A 179 5.54 0.15 -28.24
CA LEU A 179 6.77 0.40 -29.00
C LEU A 179 7.52 -0.90 -29.28
N ALA A 180 7.65 -1.78 -28.29
CA ALA A 180 8.32 -3.07 -28.47
C ALA A 180 7.60 -3.97 -29.49
N PHE A 181 6.26 -4.03 -29.44
CA PHE A 181 5.48 -4.80 -30.41
C PHE A 181 5.54 -4.21 -31.81
N CYS A 182 5.47 -2.88 -31.96
CA CYS A 182 5.65 -2.23 -33.25
C CYS A 182 7.03 -2.51 -33.86
N ILE A 183 8.09 -2.50 -33.04
CA ILE A 183 9.44 -2.86 -33.48
C ILE A 183 9.50 -4.33 -33.89
N GLY A 184 8.92 -5.24 -33.10
CA GLY A 184 8.86 -6.67 -33.42
C GLY A 184 8.13 -6.94 -34.74
N ALA A 185 6.98 -6.30 -34.96
CA ALA A 185 6.21 -6.39 -36.20
C ALA A 185 6.98 -5.85 -37.41
N ALA A 186 7.69 -4.72 -37.27
CA ALA A 186 8.46 -4.13 -38.36
C ALA A 186 9.68 -4.99 -38.76
N ILE A 187 10.18 -5.81 -37.84
CA ILE A 187 11.29 -6.73 -38.07
C ILE A 187 10.82 -8.08 -38.63
N GLU A 188 9.55 -8.43 -38.43
CA GLU A 188 8.91 -9.63 -38.97
C GLU A 188 8.96 -9.62 -40.51
N GLY A 189 9.62 -10.61 -41.11
CA GLY A 189 9.86 -10.69 -42.56
C GLY A 189 11.16 -10.03 -43.06
N THR A 190 11.97 -9.44 -42.18
CA THR A 190 13.32 -8.95 -42.51
C THR A 190 14.40 -9.98 -42.17
N ALA A 191 15.67 -9.68 -42.47
CA ALA A 191 16.82 -10.52 -42.09
C ALA A 191 16.93 -10.77 -40.56
N TYR A 192 16.28 -9.93 -39.74
CA TYR A 192 16.25 -10.04 -38.28
C TYR A 192 14.98 -10.72 -37.75
N GLY A 193 14.14 -11.32 -38.60
CA GLY A 193 12.89 -11.97 -38.19
C GLY A 193 13.06 -13.09 -37.15
N TRP A 194 14.26 -13.64 -37.00
CA TRP A 194 14.59 -14.59 -35.93
C TRP A 194 14.45 -14.01 -34.52
N VAL A 195 14.48 -12.68 -34.36
CA VAL A 195 14.31 -12.00 -33.07
C VAL A 195 12.84 -11.89 -32.67
N ALA A 196 11.91 -11.90 -33.63
CA ALA A 196 10.49 -11.63 -33.39
C ALA A 196 9.85 -12.52 -32.29
N PRO A 197 10.13 -13.85 -32.23
CA PRO A 197 9.58 -14.71 -31.18
C PRO A 197 10.08 -14.42 -29.76
N TYR A 198 11.16 -13.65 -29.61
CA TYR A 198 11.78 -13.31 -28.34
C TYR A 198 11.31 -11.96 -27.78
N VAL A 199 10.64 -11.14 -28.60
CA VAL A 199 10.24 -9.78 -28.22
C VAL A 199 9.34 -9.78 -26.98
N ASP A 200 8.27 -10.57 -27.00
CA ASP A 200 7.31 -10.61 -25.88
C ASP A 200 7.91 -11.18 -24.59
N PRO A 201 8.60 -12.34 -24.60
CA PRO A 201 9.31 -12.83 -23.41
C PRO A 201 10.37 -11.87 -22.88
N ALA A 202 11.14 -11.21 -23.74
CA ALA A 202 12.17 -10.25 -23.31
C ALA A 202 11.55 -9.02 -22.63
N VAL A 203 10.45 -8.49 -23.18
CA VAL A 203 9.74 -7.37 -22.57
C VAL A 203 9.10 -7.78 -21.25
N LEU A 204 8.47 -8.96 -21.18
CA LEU A 204 7.92 -9.48 -19.94
C LEU A 204 9.00 -9.60 -18.85
N ALA A 205 10.16 -10.19 -19.19
CA ALA A 205 11.27 -10.33 -18.25
C ALA A 205 11.75 -8.96 -17.73
N LEU A 206 11.88 -7.97 -18.61
CA LEU A 206 12.27 -6.62 -18.25
C LEU A 206 11.23 -5.94 -17.33
N VAL A 207 9.95 -6.06 -17.67
CA VAL A 207 8.85 -5.50 -16.86
C VAL A 207 8.84 -6.13 -15.46
N CYS A 208 8.99 -7.46 -15.36
CA CYS A 208 9.05 -8.12 -14.06
C CYS A 208 10.26 -7.66 -13.23
N LEU A 209 11.44 -7.48 -13.83
CA LEU A 209 12.62 -6.96 -13.13
C LEU A 209 12.41 -5.55 -12.55
N ILE A 210 11.63 -4.72 -13.23
CA ILE A 210 11.28 -3.36 -12.77
C ILE A 210 10.22 -3.42 -11.67
N ILE A 211 9.22 -4.30 -11.79
CA ILE A 211 8.08 -4.36 -10.87
C ILE A 211 8.42 -5.07 -9.55
N ILE A 212 9.18 -6.17 -9.57
CA ILE A 212 9.49 -6.97 -8.37
C ILE A 212 10.04 -6.14 -7.19
N PRO A 213 10.99 -5.20 -7.38
CA PRO A 213 11.54 -4.41 -6.27
C PRO A 213 10.54 -3.44 -5.63
N LEU A 214 9.50 -3.02 -6.35
CA LEU A 214 8.55 -1.99 -5.89
C LEU A 214 7.85 -2.37 -4.57
N PRO A 215 7.18 -3.54 -4.47
CA PRO A 215 6.50 -3.96 -3.23
C PRO A 215 7.45 -4.50 -2.15
N VAL A 216 8.73 -4.78 -2.41
CA VAL A 216 9.64 -5.38 -1.42
C VAL A 216 9.76 -4.51 -0.17
N ARG A 217 9.86 -3.19 -0.34
CA ARG A 217 9.90 -2.26 0.80
C ARG A 217 8.60 -2.29 1.60
N THR A 218 7.46 -2.35 0.92
CA THR A 218 6.14 -2.45 1.55
C THR A 218 6.01 -3.75 2.35
N VAL A 219 6.45 -4.89 1.80
CA VAL A 219 6.45 -6.18 2.51
C VAL A 219 7.36 -6.14 3.73
N LYS A 220 8.58 -5.59 3.59
CA LYS A 220 9.50 -5.44 4.73
C LYS A 220 8.91 -4.57 5.83
N GLN A 221 8.28 -3.45 5.48
CA GLN A 221 7.63 -2.57 6.45
C GLN A 221 6.44 -3.27 7.11
N ALA A 222 5.60 -3.95 6.34
CA ALA A 222 4.47 -4.70 6.87
C ALA A 222 4.91 -5.78 7.87
N LEU A 223 5.96 -6.53 7.56
CA LEU A 223 6.54 -7.51 8.48
C LEU A 223 7.11 -6.85 9.74
N ALA A 224 7.81 -5.73 9.61
CA ALA A 224 8.33 -4.97 10.75
C ALA A 224 7.19 -4.50 11.67
N ASP A 225 6.11 -3.98 11.11
CA ASP A 225 4.93 -3.54 11.85
C ASP A 225 4.21 -4.73 12.54
N ILE A 226 4.10 -5.89 11.88
CA ILE A 226 3.51 -7.11 12.45
C ILE A 226 4.35 -7.67 13.60
N LEU A 227 5.68 -7.58 13.49
CA LEU A 227 6.63 -8.04 14.50
C LEU A 227 6.90 -7.00 15.60
N LEU A 228 6.17 -5.88 15.61
CA LEU A 228 6.33 -4.79 16.58
C LEU A 228 7.76 -4.21 16.62
N VAL A 229 8.44 -4.19 15.48
CA VAL A 229 9.81 -3.67 15.38
C VAL A 229 9.81 -2.19 15.72
N THR A 230 10.69 -1.80 16.65
CA THR A 230 10.78 -0.42 17.12
C THR A 230 11.19 0.54 15.99
N PRO A 231 10.37 1.57 15.70
CA PRO A 231 10.75 2.63 14.78
C PRO A 231 11.84 3.53 15.39
N PRO A 232 13.04 3.64 14.77
CA PRO A 232 14.20 4.29 15.40
C PRO A 232 14.00 5.79 15.61
N GLU A 233 13.39 6.48 14.66
CA GLU A 233 13.13 7.93 14.76
C GLU A 233 12.14 8.26 15.89
N LEU A 234 11.04 7.50 15.99
CA LEU A 234 10.05 7.69 17.05
C LEU A 234 10.64 7.33 18.42
N LYS A 235 11.43 6.25 18.50
CA LYS A 235 12.12 5.87 19.73
C LYS A 235 13.11 6.95 20.18
N ALA A 236 13.90 7.49 19.28
CA ALA A 236 14.83 8.59 19.59
C ALA A 236 14.11 9.84 20.10
N HIS A 237 12.97 10.20 19.49
CA HIS A 237 12.13 11.31 19.93
C HIS A 237 11.55 11.08 21.33
N VAL A 238 10.95 9.90 21.57
CA VAL A 238 10.39 9.52 22.88
C VAL A 238 11.49 9.52 23.94
N ASP A 239 12.67 8.99 23.63
CA ASP A 239 13.81 8.99 24.55
C ASP A 239 14.28 10.40 24.87
N ALA A 240 14.33 11.30 23.90
CA ALA A 240 14.72 12.70 24.13
C ALA A 240 13.76 13.39 25.10
N VAL A 241 12.44 13.23 24.90
CA VAL A 241 11.41 13.78 25.79
C VAL A 241 11.51 13.16 27.20
N ALA A 242 11.70 11.85 27.29
CA ALA A 242 11.82 11.16 28.57
C ALA A 242 13.08 11.59 29.34
N HIS A 243 14.21 11.78 28.66
CA HIS A 243 15.43 12.30 29.28
C HIS A 243 15.23 13.72 29.84
N ASP A 244 14.53 14.59 29.11
CA ASP A 244 14.22 15.94 29.58
C ASP A 244 13.31 15.89 30.82
N ALA A 245 12.26 15.06 30.79
CA ALA A 245 11.37 14.87 31.93
C ALA A 245 12.11 14.36 33.18
N VAL A 246 13.02 13.39 33.02
CA VAL A 246 13.87 12.88 34.12
C VAL A 246 14.68 14.01 34.74
N ARG A 247 15.31 14.86 33.93
CA ARG A 247 16.13 15.98 34.40
C ARG A 247 15.32 17.07 35.09
N THR A 248 14.19 17.44 34.50
CA THR A 248 13.35 18.55 34.97
C THR A 248 12.62 18.20 36.26
N HIS A 249 12.12 16.96 36.37
CA HIS A 249 11.26 16.53 37.49
C HIS A 249 12.00 15.72 38.56
N GLY A 250 13.30 15.47 38.37
CA GLY A 250 14.15 14.77 39.35
C GLY A 250 13.85 13.28 39.49
N PHE A 251 13.43 12.63 38.40
CA PHE A 251 13.28 11.17 38.37
C PHE A 251 14.65 10.49 38.34
N LEU A 252 14.71 9.22 38.74
CA LEU A 252 15.96 8.45 38.80
C LEU A 252 16.38 7.95 37.41
N SER A 253 15.44 7.39 36.66
CA SER A 253 15.67 6.88 35.30
C SER A 253 14.33 6.64 34.59
N PHE A 254 14.39 6.15 33.35
CA PHE A 254 13.20 5.74 32.62
C PHE A 254 13.43 4.46 31.80
N ARG A 255 12.33 3.83 31.39
CA ARG A 255 12.26 2.79 30.35
C ARG A 255 11.19 3.21 29.36
N ALA A 256 11.48 3.05 28.07
CA ALA A 256 10.55 3.41 27.01
C ALA A 256 10.46 2.27 25.99
N TYR A 257 9.28 1.70 25.87
CA TYR A 257 8.93 0.70 24.87
C TYR A 257 8.12 1.38 23.78
N VAL A 258 8.57 1.23 22.54
CA VAL A 258 7.96 1.89 21.39
C VAL A 258 7.80 0.88 20.28
N ALA A 259 6.57 0.76 19.78
CA ALA A 259 6.22 -0.05 18.63
C ALA A 259 5.31 0.72 17.69
N LYS A 260 5.26 0.29 16.43
CA LYS A 260 4.37 0.81 15.41
C LYS A 260 3.62 -0.33 14.74
N VAL A 261 2.32 -0.17 14.57
CA VAL A 261 1.44 -1.15 13.92
C VAL A 261 0.57 -0.42 12.89
N GLY A 262 0.98 -0.46 11.62
CA GLY A 262 0.31 0.32 10.58
C GLY A 262 0.46 1.82 10.87
N ARG A 263 -0.68 2.50 11.09
CA ARG A 263 -0.67 3.92 11.52
C ARG A 263 -0.57 4.11 13.04
N ALA A 264 -0.85 3.06 13.83
CA ALA A 264 -0.89 3.17 15.27
C ALA A 264 0.52 3.20 15.87
N GLN A 265 0.76 4.13 16.78
CA GLN A 265 1.98 4.24 17.58
C GLN A 265 1.67 3.78 19.00
N GLN A 266 2.39 2.76 19.47
CA GLN A 266 2.28 2.24 20.82
C GLN A 266 3.51 2.66 21.61
N ILE A 267 3.30 3.44 22.66
CA ILE A 267 4.36 4.01 23.50
C ILE A 267 4.01 3.68 24.94
N GLU A 268 4.90 2.95 25.60
CA GLU A 268 4.85 2.73 27.04
C GLU A 268 6.09 3.33 27.69
N LEU A 269 5.86 4.24 28.62
CA LEU A 269 6.89 4.96 29.35
C LEU A 269 6.77 4.67 30.83
N TYR A 270 7.88 4.24 31.41
CA TYR A 270 8.03 3.98 32.83
C TYR A 270 9.07 4.96 33.37
N PHE A 271 8.67 5.81 34.30
CA PHE A 271 9.58 6.70 35.03
C PHE A 271 9.81 6.13 36.43
N ILE A 272 11.08 5.96 36.78
CA ILE A 272 11.50 5.52 38.11
C ILE A 272 11.60 6.73 39.02
N VAL A 273 10.75 6.80 40.03
CA VAL A 273 10.64 7.91 40.98
C VAL A 273 11.33 7.51 42.30
N PRO A 274 11.98 8.45 43.02
CA PRO A 274 12.53 8.15 44.34
C PRO A 274 11.47 7.61 45.31
N ALA A 275 11.74 6.46 45.94
CA ALA A 275 10.82 5.81 46.88
C ALA A 275 10.49 6.68 48.09
N ASP A 276 11.48 7.45 48.57
CA ASP A 276 11.36 8.34 49.73
C ASP A 276 10.88 9.76 49.34
N GLY A 277 10.38 9.93 48.11
CA GLY A 277 9.86 11.19 47.63
C GLY A 277 8.59 11.64 48.37
N PRO A 278 8.26 12.94 48.34
CA PRO A 278 7.02 13.44 48.94
C PRO A 278 5.81 12.84 48.23
N ALA A 279 4.78 12.48 49.00
CA ALA A 279 3.50 12.04 48.44
C ALA A 279 2.87 13.16 47.59
N ARG A 280 2.56 12.85 46.34
CA ARG A 280 1.86 13.74 45.40
C ARG A 280 0.42 13.27 45.20
N ARG A 281 -0.48 14.22 44.92
CA ARG A 281 -1.88 13.95 44.56
C ARG A 281 -1.95 13.32 43.17
N ILE A 282 -2.98 12.52 42.92
CA ILE A 282 -3.19 11.90 41.61
C ILE A 282 -3.24 12.96 40.49
N GLY A 283 -3.94 14.08 40.71
CA GLY A 283 -3.99 15.17 39.72
C GLY A 283 -2.64 15.82 39.40
N GLU A 284 -1.66 15.76 40.31
CA GLU A 284 -0.30 16.24 40.04
C GLU A 284 0.48 15.23 39.17
N TRP A 285 0.24 13.92 39.36
CA TRP A 285 0.76 12.89 38.46
C TRP A 285 0.12 12.97 37.08
N ASP A 286 -1.18 13.22 37.00
CA ASP A 286 -1.88 13.38 35.73
C ASP A 286 -1.39 14.61 34.96
N ALA A 287 -1.15 15.74 35.65
CA ALA A 287 -0.56 16.93 35.02
C ALA A 287 0.82 16.63 34.40
N LEU A 288 1.64 15.79 35.06
CA LEU A 288 2.91 15.34 34.49
C LEU A 288 2.71 14.42 33.27
N ARG A 289 1.70 13.54 33.30
CA ARG A 289 1.36 12.70 32.13
C ARG A 289 0.97 13.57 30.94
N ASP A 290 0.17 14.60 31.17
CA ASP A 290 -0.27 15.52 30.14
C ASP A 290 0.90 16.33 29.58
N GLU A 291 1.78 16.86 30.44
CA GLU A 291 2.99 17.59 30.03
C GLU A 291 3.89 16.73 29.12
N ILE A 292 4.25 15.52 29.60
CA ILE A 292 5.12 14.60 28.87
C ILE A 292 4.42 14.10 27.60
N GLY A 293 3.13 13.77 27.68
CA GLY A 293 2.33 13.32 26.55
C GLY A 293 2.23 14.38 25.45
N ASN A 294 2.04 15.65 25.80
CA ASN A 294 2.03 16.75 24.85
C ASN A 294 3.40 16.99 24.21
N ALA A 295 4.49 16.79 24.95
CA ALA A 295 5.85 16.89 24.42
C ALA A 295 6.19 15.75 23.44
N ILE A 296 5.63 14.55 23.63
CA ILE A 296 5.76 13.43 22.69
C ILE A 296 5.00 13.73 21.39
N GLY A 297 3.82 14.35 21.47
CA GLY A 297 3.05 14.73 20.29
C GLY A 297 1.59 15.07 20.60
N PRO A 298 0.78 15.37 19.57
CA PRO A 298 -0.64 15.65 19.74
C PRO A 298 -1.41 14.39 20.16
N ASP A 299 -2.47 14.58 20.93
CA ASP A 299 -3.40 13.50 21.24
C ASP A 299 -4.24 13.16 20.02
N ASN A 300 -4.02 11.98 19.45
CA ASN A 300 -4.71 11.52 18.25
C ASN A 300 -5.17 10.06 18.43
N PRO A 301 -6.20 9.61 17.68
CA PRO A 301 -6.74 8.25 17.81
C PRO A 301 -5.75 7.13 17.47
N ASP A 302 -4.65 7.46 16.79
CA ASP A 302 -3.62 6.53 16.34
C ASP A 302 -2.47 6.41 17.37
N ARG A 303 -2.48 7.19 18.45
CA ARG A 303 -1.44 7.19 19.48
C ARG A 303 -1.95 6.53 20.76
N TRP A 304 -1.41 5.36 21.04
CA TRP A 304 -1.58 4.69 22.32
C TRP A 304 -0.39 5.02 23.22
N LEU A 305 -0.61 5.85 24.25
CA LEU A 305 0.41 6.28 25.19
C LEU A 305 0.05 5.86 26.61
N THR A 306 0.95 5.12 27.26
CA THR A 306 0.87 4.76 28.67
C THR A 306 2.07 5.36 29.40
N ILE A 307 1.83 6.16 30.45
CA ILE A 307 2.89 6.69 31.31
C ILE A 307 2.68 6.21 32.75
N ILE A 308 3.66 5.46 33.24
CA ILE A 308 3.67 4.86 34.58
C ILE A 308 4.80 5.50 35.40
N PHE A 309 4.46 5.87 36.63
CA PHE A 309 5.41 6.32 37.63
C PHE A 309 5.50 5.25 38.72
N THR A 310 6.69 4.73 38.97
CA THR A 310 6.92 3.67 39.95
C THR A 310 8.23 3.91 40.69
N ALA A 311 8.31 3.51 41.96
CA ALA A 311 9.58 3.46 42.68
C ALA A 311 10.27 2.10 42.54
N ASP A 312 9.53 1.09 42.09
CA ASP A 312 10.00 -0.28 41.94
C ASP A 312 10.41 -0.54 40.48
N LEU A 313 11.68 -0.94 40.32
CA LEU A 313 12.32 -1.20 39.04
C LEU A 313 11.71 -2.42 38.34
N GLU A 314 11.20 -3.41 39.09
CA GLU A 314 10.62 -4.64 38.51
C GLU A 314 9.41 -4.35 37.62
N TRP A 315 8.69 -3.25 37.89
CA TRP A 315 7.54 -2.84 37.06
C TRP A 315 7.94 -2.17 35.73
N ALA A 316 9.23 -1.85 35.54
CA ALA A 316 9.73 -1.19 34.34
C ALA A 316 10.55 -2.11 33.41
N GLU A 317 10.88 -3.33 33.86
CA GLU A 317 11.59 -4.38 33.11
C GLU A 317 10.62 -5.35 32.43
#